data_AF-A0A4R2RMV7-F1
#
_entry.id   AF-A0A4R2RMV7-F1
#
_cell.length_a   1.000
_cell.length_b   1.000
_cell.length_c   1.000
_cell.angle_alpha   90.00
_cell.angle_beta   90.00
_cell.angle_gamma   90.00
#
_symmetry.space_group_name_H-M   'P 1'
#
loop_
_entity.id
_entity.type
_entity.pdbx_description
1 polymer ?
#
loop_
_entity_poly.entity_id
_entity_poly.type
_entity_poly.pdbx_seq_one_letter_code
_entity_poly.pdbx_strand_id
1 'polypeptide(L)'
;MTMLDSFLRAIRDSARRVAFSVLAGILRDRGREQIEARISERPPFEQTLIVAAVLAALFLTSLIFAQGGLIGLLVFFLLVIFLIQ
;
A
#
# COMPACT_ATOMS: atom_id res chain seq x y z
N MET A 1 24.64 7.95 -12.69
CA MET A 1 23.43 7.47 -11.98
C MET A 1 23.51 8.02 -10.57
N THR A 2 22.66 8.99 -10.26
CA THR A 2 22.79 9.83 -9.06
C THR A 2 22.25 9.06 -7.85
N MET A 3 22.85 9.22 -6.67
CA MET A 3 22.41 8.53 -5.43
C MET A 3 20.91 8.71 -5.15
N LEU A 4 20.36 9.87 -5.55
CA LEU A 4 18.93 10.20 -5.51
C LEU A 4 18.08 9.23 -6.33
N ASP A 5 18.52 8.81 -7.52
CA ASP A 5 17.75 7.94 -8.41
C ASP A 5 17.59 6.53 -7.82
N SER A 6 18.66 6.02 -7.20
CA SER A 6 18.64 4.73 -6.50
C SER A 6 17.75 4.77 -5.27
N PHE A 7 17.81 5.88 -4.51
CA PHE A 7 16.96 6.08 -3.33
C PHE A 7 15.48 6.18 -3.70
N LEU A 8 15.16 6.94 -4.75
CA LEU A 8 13.80 7.06 -5.29
C LEU A 8 13.26 5.72 -5.79
N ARG A 9 14.09 4.89 -6.43
CA ARG A 9 13.70 3.53 -6.84
C ARG A 9 13.42 2.63 -5.63
N ALA A 10 14.28 2.64 -4.62
CA ALA A 10 14.09 1.82 -3.42
C ALA A 10 12.81 2.17 -2.65
N ILE A 11 12.50 3.47 -2.52
CA ILE A 11 11.25 3.94 -1.92
C ILE A 11 10.06 3.47 -2.76
N ARG A 12 10.14 3.62 -4.08
CA ARG A 12 9.06 3.21 -5.00
C ARG A 12 8.78 1.71 -4.92
N ASP A 13 9.82 0.88 -4.87
CA ASP A 13 9.68 -0.57 -4.80
C ASP A 13 9.11 -1.01 -3.45
N SER A 14 9.54 -0.37 -2.36
CA SER A 14 8.99 -0.62 -1.03
C SER A 14 7.52 -0.21 -0.95
N ALA A 15 7.16 0.96 -1.48
CA ALA A 15 5.78 1.45 -1.54
C ALA A 15 4.88 0.53 -2.38
N ARG A 16 5.39 0.04 -3.52
CA ARG A 16 4.71 -0.97 -4.36
C ARG A 16 4.41 -2.24 -3.58
N ARG A 17 5.40 -2.77 -2.88
CA ARG A 17 5.27 -4.01 -2.10
C ARG A 17 4.23 -3.88 -0.99
N VAL A 18 4.24 -2.76 -0.26
CA VAL A 18 3.23 -2.47 0.78
C VAL A 18 1.84 -2.33 0.16
N ALA A 19 1.71 -1.58 -0.94
CA ALA A 19 0.42 -1.40 -1.61
C ALA A 19 -0.16 -2.73 -2.09
N PHE A 20 0.65 -3.62 -2.67
CA PHE A 20 0.20 -4.96 -3.06
C PHE A 20 -0.20 -5.82 -1.87
N SER A 21 0.54 -5.74 -0.76
CA SER A 21 0.22 -6.48 0.46
C SER A 21 -1.11 -6.03 1.06
N VAL A 22 -1.34 -4.71 1.11
CA VAL A 22 -2.61 -4.10 1.55
C VAL A 22 -3.75 -4.53 0.62
N LEU A 23 -3.55 -4.46 -0.70
CA LEU A 23 -4.56 -4.86 -1.67
C LEU A 23 -4.91 -6.34 -1.54
N ALA A 24 -3.90 -7.21 -1.37
CA ALA A 24 -4.10 -8.64 -1.17
C ALA A 24 -4.80 -8.97 0.16
N GLY A 25 -4.53 -8.19 1.20
CA GLY A 25 -5.25 -8.26 2.47
C GLY A 25 -6.73 -7.92 2.36
N ILE A 26 -7.06 -6.87 1.59
CA ILE A 26 -8.46 -6.47 1.33
C ILE A 26 -9.16 -7.50 0.45
N LEU A 27 -8.48 -7.95 -0.60
CA LEU A 27 -8.98 -8.93 -1.57
C LEU A 27 -8.72 -10.37 -1.11
N ARG A 28 -8.76 -10.65 0.20
CA ARG A 28 -8.47 -11.94 0.87
C ARG A 28 -9.04 -13.20 0.19
N ASP A 29 -10.04 -13.04 -0.66
CA ASP A 29 -10.72 -14.07 -1.44
C ASP A 29 -10.06 -14.41 -2.81
N ARG A 30 -9.14 -13.58 -3.32
CA ARG A 30 -8.36 -13.86 -4.54
C ARG A 30 -6.88 -13.97 -4.17
N GLY A 31 -6.35 -15.20 -4.19
CA GLY A 31 -5.00 -15.53 -3.72
C GLY A 31 -3.92 -14.52 -4.13
N ARG A 32 -3.02 -14.20 -3.20
CA ARG A 32 -1.89 -13.26 -3.36
C ARG A 32 -1.18 -13.38 -4.71
N GLU A 33 -0.92 -14.61 -5.13
CA GLU A 33 -0.24 -14.93 -6.40
C GLU A 33 -1.02 -14.47 -7.64
N GLN A 34 -2.36 -14.56 -7.62
CA GLN A 34 -3.19 -14.12 -8.75
C GLN A 34 -3.26 -12.59 -8.84
N ILE A 35 -3.25 -11.88 -7.71
CA ILE A 35 -3.24 -10.42 -7.69
C ILE A 35 -1.89 -9.91 -8.16
N GLU A 36 -0.79 -10.50 -7.68
CA GLU A 36 0.56 -10.11 -8.07
C GLU A 36 0.82 -10.39 -9.56
N ALA A 37 0.36 -11.51 -10.10
CA ALA A 37 0.42 -11.81 -11.53
C ALA A 37 -0.39 -10.81 -12.37
N ARG A 38 -1.65 -10.55 -11.99
CA ARG A 38 -2.53 -9.60 -12.70
C ARG A 38 -2.02 -8.17 -12.69
N ILE A 39 -1.34 -7.74 -11.63
CA ILE A 39 -0.80 -6.39 -11.55
C ILE A 39 0.60 -6.31 -12.19
N SER A 40 1.37 -7.40 -12.19
CA SER A 40 2.64 -7.48 -12.92
C SER A 40 2.44 -7.45 -14.44
N GLU A 41 1.32 -7.99 -14.93
CA GLU A 41 0.92 -7.89 -16.34
C GLU A 41 0.43 -6.49 -16.74
N ARG A 42 0.13 -5.62 -15.77
CA ARG A 42 -0.38 -4.26 -16.04
C ARG A 42 0.76 -3.27 -16.30
N PRO A 43 0.51 -2.26 -17.16
CA PRO A 43 1.51 -1.26 -17.50
C PRO A 43 2.02 -0.51 -16.25
N PRO A 44 3.29 -0.07 -16.25
CA PRO A 44 3.93 0.55 -15.09
C PRO A 44 3.24 1.83 -14.60
N PHE A 45 2.47 2.49 -15.47
CA PHE A 45 1.61 3.62 -15.13
C PHE A 45 0.43 3.20 -14.24
N GLU A 46 -0.28 2.13 -14.60
CA GLU A 46 -1.39 1.60 -13.79
C GLU A 46 -0.92 1.10 -12.42
N GLN A 47 0.24 0.45 -12.35
CA GLN A 47 0.85 0.06 -11.06
C GLN A 47 1.09 1.29 -10.18
N THR A 48 1.55 2.39 -10.76
CA THR A 48 1.82 3.62 -10.01
C THR A 48 0.52 4.26 -9.52
N LEU A 49 -0.54 4.21 -10.33
CA LEU A 49 -1.89 4.64 -9.93
C LEU A 49 -2.45 3.81 -8.78
N ILE A 50 -2.29 2.48 -8.81
CA ILE A 50 -2.73 1.59 -7.72
C ILE A 50 -2.01 1.94 -6.42
N VAL A 51 -0.68 2.11 -6.47
CA VAL A 51 0.11 2.51 -5.29
C VAL A 51 -0.32 3.87 -4.76
N ALA A 52 -0.50 4.85 -5.64
CA ALA A 52 -0.96 6.18 -5.25
C ALA A 52 -2.36 6.14 -4.62
N ALA A 53 -3.28 5.34 -5.17
CA ALA A 53 -4.62 5.17 -4.64
C ALA A 53 -4.61 4.51 -3.25
N VAL A 54 -3.79 3.46 -3.04
CA VAL A 54 -3.64 2.81 -1.73
C VAL A 54 -3.03 3.77 -0.71
N LEU A 55 -1.98 4.51 -1.08
CA LEU A 55 -1.37 5.52 -0.20
C LEU A 55 -2.36 6.61 0.17
N ALA A 56 -3.15 7.11 -0.79
CA ALA A 56 -4.18 8.11 -0.55
C ALA A 56 -5.28 7.57 0.38
N ALA A 57 -5.74 6.34 0.16
CA ALA A 57 -6.73 5.71 1.03
C ALA A 57 -6.21 5.52 2.46
N LEU A 58 -4.97 5.05 2.62
CA LEU A 58 -4.31 4.94 3.92
C LEU A 58 -4.17 6.30 4.60
N PHE A 59 -3.78 7.33 3.87
CA PHE A 59 -3.63 8.68 4.39
C PHE A 59 -4.98 9.28 4.82
N LEU A 60 -6.02 9.19 3.99
CA LEU A 60 -7.35 9.69 4.36
C LEU A 60 -7.93 8.94 5.55
N THR A 61 -7.75 7.62 5.59
CA THR A 61 -8.18 6.80 6.73
C THR A 61 -7.41 7.19 7.98
N SER A 62 -6.10 7.41 7.89
CA SER A 62 -5.31 7.86 9.04
C SER A 62 -5.77 9.23 9.56
N LEU A 63 -6.18 10.16 8.68
CA LEU A 63 -6.75 11.45 9.08
C LEU A 63 -8.10 11.30 9.80
N ILE A 64 -8.98 10.42 9.33
CA ILE A 64 -10.26 10.13 10.00
C ILE A 64 -9.99 9.58 11.40
N PHE A 65 -9.09 8.60 11.51
CA PHE A 65 -8.72 8.00 12.78
C PHE A 65 -7.94 8.97 13.69
N ALA A 66 -7.19 9.91 13.13
CA ALA A 66 -6.49 10.95 13.89
C ALA A 66 -7.46 11.88 14.64
N GLN A 67 -8.72 12.00 14.22
CA GLN A 67 -9.75 12.69 15.02
C GLN A 67 -10.01 12.00 16.36
N GLY A 68 -9.78 10.69 16.44
CA GLY A 68 -9.78 9.92 17.69
C GLY A 68 -8.47 10.02 18.48
N GLY A 69 -7.58 10.94 18.11
CA GLY A 69 -6.26 11.13 18.74
C GLY A 69 -5.35 9.92 18.58
N LEU A 70 -4.48 9.69 19.59
CA LEU A 70 -3.51 8.59 19.59
C LEU A 70 -4.19 7.22 19.49
N ILE A 71 -5.35 7.04 20.13
CA ILE A 71 -6.07 5.77 20.15
C ILE A 71 -6.56 5.42 18.74
N GLY A 72 -7.15 6.38 18.03
CA GLY A 72 -7.56 6.14 16.65
C GLY A 72 -6.37 5.81 15.74
N LEU A 73 -5.24 6.50 15.90
CA LEU A 73 -4.02 6.18 15.16
C LEU A 73 -3.51 4.76 15.43
N LEU A 74 -3.54 4.31 16.70
CA LEU A 74 -3.16 2.94 17.07
C LEU A 74 -4.10 1.89 16.48
N VAL A 75 -5.41 2.14 16.48
CA VAL A 75 -6.40 1.24 15.85
C VAL A 75 -6.19 1.17 14.33
N PHE A 76 -5.89 2.31 13.69
CA PHE A 76 -5.55 2.34 12.27
C PHE A 76 -4.32 1.48 11.97
N PHE A 77 -3.24 1.63 12.74
CA PHE A 77 -2.05 0.78 12.56
C PHE A 77 -2.37 -0.70 12.78
N LEU A 78 -3.16 -1.04 13.79
CA LEU A 78 -3.56 -2.42 14.07
C LEU A 78 -4.35 -3.03 12.91
N LEU A 79 -5.28 -2.28 12.32
CA LEU A 79 -6.03 -2.71 11.14
C LEU A 79 -5.12 -2.95 9.94
N VAL A 80 -4.16 -2.06 9.69
CA VAL A 80 -3.18 -2.23 8.61
C VAL A 80 -2.31 -3.46 8.83
N ILE A 81 -1.86 -3.73 10.06
CA ILE A 81 -1.09 -4.93 10.39
C ILE A 81 -1.93 -6.20 10.15
N PHE A 82 -3.17 -6.22 10.64
CA PHE A 82 -4.09 -7.34 10.45
C PHE A 82 -4.42 -7.59 8.98
N LEU A 83 -4.44 -6.52 8.17
CA LEU A 83 -4.68 -6.60 6.74
C LEU A 83 -3.49 -7.19 5.99
N ILE A 84 -2.27 -6.85 6.41
CA ILE A 84 -1.03 -7.31 5.74
C ILE A 84 -0.61 -8.72 6.20
N GLN A 85 -1.00 -9.15 7.39
CA GLN A 85 -0.69 -10.49 7.94
C GLN A 85 -1.47 -11.59 7.23
#